data_AF-A0AA91GMT1-F1
#
_entry.id   AF-A0AA91GMT1-F1
#
_cell.length_a   1.000
_cell.length_b   1.000
_cell.length_c   1.000
_cell.angle_alpha   90.00
_cell.angle_beta   90.00
_cell.angle_gamma   90.00
#
_symmetry.space_group_name_H-M   'P 1'
#
loop_
_entity.id
_entity.type
_entity.pdbx_description
1 polymer ?
#
loop_
_entity_poly.entity_id
_entity_poly.type
_entity_poly.pdbx_seq_one_letter_code
_entity_poly.pdbx_strand_id
1 'polypeptide(L)' 'MQFQIECNTLKNNQMCLICNQLFQTREARLIVCSDQGDGFGDVCPECIARGAHWIKSQLQEFSRNFSEV' A
#
# COMPACT_ATOMS: atom_id res chain seq x y z
N MET A 1 4.23 -4.87 10.22
CA MET A 1 3.56 -4.45 8.95
C MET A 1 3.42 -5.67 8.06
N GLN A 2 2.24 -5.84 7.47
CA GLN A 2 1.89 -6.98 6.63
C GLN A 2 1.21 -6.52 5.35
N PHE A 3 1.15 -7.42 4.36
CA PHE A 3 0.39 -7.22 3.13
C PHE A 3 -0.92 -7.99 3.21
N GLN A 4 -2.02 -7.30 2.93
CA GLN A 4 -3.34 -7.89 2.78
C GLN A 4 -3.81 -7.74 1.34
N ILE A 5 -4.34 -8.81 0.77
CA ILE A 5 -4.93 -8.80 -0.57
C ILE A 5 -6.43 -8.99 -0.40
N GLU A 6 -7.20 -8.09 -0.98
CA GLU A 6 -8.66 -8.18 -1.01
C GLU A 6 -9.16 -8.15 -2.44
N CYS A 7 -10.18 -8.96 -2.72
CA CYS A 7 -10.94 -8.84 -3.96
C CYS A 7 -11.85 -7.62 -3.85
N ASN A 8 -11.70 -6.69 -4.78
CA ASN A 8 -12.43 -5.44 -4.77
C ASN A 8 -13.63 -5.54 -5.72
N THR A 9 -14.82 -5.29 -5.19
CA THR A 9 -16.08 -5.29 -5.95
C THR A 9 -16.42 -3.92 -6.53
N LEU A 10 -15.74 -2.86 -6.08
CA LEU A 10 -16.03 -1.47 -6.44
C LEU A 10 -14.80 -0.80 -7.07
N LYS A 11 -14.95 -0.30 -8.30
CA LYS A 11 -13.94 0.55 -8.93
C LYS A 11 -13.94 1.92 -8.25
N ASN A 12 -12.93 2.19 -7.44
CA ASN A 12 -12.75 3.47 -6.77
C ASN A 12 -11.34 4.04 -7.06
N ASN A 13 -11.21 5.35 -6.93
CA ASN A 13 -9.91 6.00 -7.01
C ASN A 13 -9.29 6.00 -5.61
N GLN A 14 -8.07 5.51 -5.51
CA GLN A 14 -7.29 5.49 -4.29
C GLN A 14 -5.98 6.25 -4.48
N MET A 15 -5.44 6.77 -3.39
CA MET A 15 -4.10 7.32 -3.39
C MET A 15 -3.11 6.21 -3.02
N CYS A 16 -2.07 6.04 -3.82
CA CYS A 16 -1.01 5.07 -3.52
C CYS A 16 -0.24 5.51 -2.28
N LEU A 17 -0.12 4.63 -1.29
CA LEU A 17 0.63 4.88 -0.06
C LEU A 17 2.12 5.20 -0.30
N ILE A 18 2.70 4.70 -1.40
CA ILE A 18 4.14 4.80 -1.67
C ILE A 18 4.48 6.03 -2.51
N CYS A 19 3.76 6.26 -3.60
CA CYS A 19 4.10 7.31 -4.57
C CYS A 19 3.14 8.51 -4.54
N ASN A 20 2.12 8.48 -3.69
CA ASN A 20 1.06 9.49 -3.56
C ASN A 20 0.32 9.82 -4.87
N GLN A 21 0.42 8.95 -5.89
CA GLN A 21 -0.34 9.09 -7.13
C GLN A 21 -1.75 8.50 -6.96
N LEU A 22 -2.73 9.18 -7.55
CA LEU A 22 -4.08 8.63 -7.69
C LEU A 22 -4.06 7.49 -8.70
N PHE A 23 -4.70 6.39 -8.34
CA PHE A 23 -4.87 5.24 -9.23
C PHE A 23 -6.25 4.64 -9.05
N GLN A 24 -6.74 3.98 -10.10
CA GLN A 24 -7.99 3.25 -10.04
C GLN A 24 -7.73 1.83 -9.55
N THR A 25 -8.44 1.40 -8.51
CA THR A 25 -8.39 0.02 -8.06
C THR A 25 -9.02 -0.91 -9.09
N ARG A 26 -8.42 -2.10 -9.24
CA ARG A 26 -8.90 -3.16 -10.14
C ARG A 26 -9.64 -4.23 -9.34
N GLU A 27 -9.67 -5.45 -9.84
CA GLU A 27 -10.38 -6.61 -9.25
C GLU A 27 -9.81 -7.05 -7.89
N ALA A 28 -8.55 -6.70 -7.61
CA ALA A 28 -7.91 -6.92 -6.32
C ALA A 28 -7.10 -5.70 -5.92
N ARG A 29 -6.99 -5.49 -4.61
CA ARG A 29 -6.20 -4.43 -3.99
C ARG A 29 -5.18 -5.00 -3.03
N LEU A 30 -3.99 -4.38 -3.01
CA LEU A 30 -2.93 -4.68 -2.06
C LEU A 30 -2.91 -3.57 -1.01
N ILE A 31 -3.16 -3.93 0.24
CA ILE A 31 -3.25 -3.02 1.39
C ILE A 31 -2.05 -3.30 2.28
N VAL A 32 -1.40 -2.23 2.74
CA VAL A 32 -0.40 -2.32 3.81
C VAL A 32 -1.12 -2.16 5.15
N CYS A 33 -0.96 -3.14 6.03
CA CYS A 33 -1.64 -3.15 7.33
C CYS A 33 -0.64 -3.23 8.50
N SER A 34 -1.08 -2.80 9.68
CA SER A 34 -0.42 -3.08 10.96
C SER A 34 -0.45 -4.59 11.23
N ASP A 35 0.36 -5.06 12.19
CA ASP A 35 0.31 -6.47 12.60
C ASP A 35 -1.01 -6.82 13.33
N GLN A 36 -1.81 -5.82 13.70
CA GLN A 36 -3.15 -5.97 14.27
C GLN A 36 -4.27 -5.86 13.21
N GLY A 37 -3.93 -5.57 11.96
CA GLY A 37 -4.88 -5.48 10.84
C GLY A 37 -5.34 -4.06 10.48
N ASP A 38 -4.82 -3.02 11.14
CA ASP A 38 -5.18 -1.63 10.79
C ASP A 38 -4.60 -1.25 9.43
N GLY A 39 -5.46 -0.90 8.47
CA GLY A 39 -5.03 -0.53 7.12
C GLY A 39 -4.39 0.86 7.09
N PHE A 40 -3.15 0.94 6.59
CA PHE A 40 -2.44 2.20 6.34
C PHE A 40 -2.75 2.79 4.96
N GLY A 41 -2.98 1.94 3.96
CA GLY A 41 -3.33 2.39 2.61
C GLY A 41 -3.06 1.36 1.52
N ASP A 42 -3.52 1.65 0.31
CA ASP A 42 -3.38 0.80 -0.86
C ASP A 42 -2.09 1.08 -1.65
N VAL A 43 -1.58 0.08 -2.37
CA VAL A 43 -0.41 0.19 -3.26
C VAL A 43 -0.84 0.07 -4.72
N CYS A 44 -0.42 1.00 -5.57
CA CYS A 44 -0.78 0.99 -6.99
C CYS A 44 -0.05 -0.12 -7.78
N PRO A 45 -0.60 -0.56 -8.92
CA PRO A 45 0.01 -1.61 -9.75
C PRO A 45 1.45 -1.35 -10.17
N GLU A 46 1.81 -0.09 -10.45
CA GLU A 46 3.15 0.29 -10.87
C GLU A 46 4.18 0.12 -9.74
N CYS A 47 3.77 0.37 -8.49
CA CYS A 47 4.61 0.12 -7.32
C CYS A 47 4.69 -1.38 -7.00
N ILE A 48 3.58 -2.12 -7.17
CA ILE A 48 3.56 -3.59 -7.02
C ILE A 48 4.56 -4.25 -7.98
N ALA A 49 4.58 -3.80 -9.24
CA ALA A 49 5.44 -4.36 -10.28
C ALA A 49 6.95 -4.25 -9.99
N ARG A 50 7.36 -3.34 -9.09
CA ARG A 50 8.76 -3.20 -8.65
C ARG A 50 9.20 -4.30 -7.68
N GLY A 51 8.25 -5.07 -7.15
CA GLY A 51 8.51 -6.24 -6.31
C GLY A 51 8.63 -5.95 -4.82
N ALA A 52 8.43 -7.00 -4.02
CA ALA A 52 8.29 -6.90 -2.57
C ALA A 52 9.52 -6.32 -1.86
N HIS A 53 10.74 -6.56 -2.35
CA HIS A 53 11.95 -6.01 -1.77
C HIS A 53 11.99 -4.47 -1.87
N TRP A 54 11.65 -3.93 -3.04
CA TRP A 54 11.58 -2.48 -3.25
C TRP A 54 10.45 -1.86 -2.42
N ILE A 55 9.27 -2.50 -2.38
CA ILE A 55 8.16 -2.04 -1.55
C ILE A 55 8.58 -1.97 -0.07
N LYS A 56 9.26 -3.01 0.43
CA LYS A 56 9.75 -3.03 1.81
C LYS A 56 10.69 -1.86 2.11
N SER A 57 11.60 -1.50 1.20
CA SER A 57 12.52 -0.37 1.44
C SER A 57 11.78 0.96 1.54
N GLN A 58 10.77 1.18 0.68
CA GLN A 58 9.90 2.36 0.76
C GLN A 58 9.10 2.42 2.06
N LEU A 59 8.54 1.29 2.52
CA LEU A 59 7.78 1.24 3.76
C LEU A 59 8.66 1.42 5.01
N GLN A 60 9.93 1.02 4.98
CA GLN A 60 10.88 1.27 6.06
C GLN A 60 11.26 2.76 6.18
N GLU A 61 11.30 3.49 5.07
CA GLU A 61 11.46 4.95 5.08
C GLU A 61 10.20 5.61 5.64
N PHE A 62 9.03 5.17 5.19
CA PHE A 62 7.73 5.62 5.71
C PHE A 62 7.62 5.44 7.24
N SER A 63 7.99 4.27 7.77
CA SER A 63 7.92 4.00 9.22
C SER A 63 8.83 4.89 10.07
N ARG A 64 9.99 5.30 9.52
CA ARG A 64 10.91 6.20 10.24
C ARG A 64 10.28 7.57 10.43
N ASN A 65 9.63 8.09 9.40
CA ASN A 65 8.96 9.38 9.44
C ASN A 65 7.75 9.43 10.40
N PHE A 66 7.17 8.27 10.75
CA PHE A 66 6.09 8.16 11.73
C PHE A 66 6.57 7.98 13.18
N SER A 67 7.85 7.67 13.41
CA SER A 67 8.41 7.46 14.76
C SER A 67 8.94 8.76 15.38
N GLU A 68 8.90 9.87 14.64
CA GLU A 68 9.39 11.20 15.06
C GLU A 68 8.25 12.16 15.48
N VAL A 69 7.04 11.64 15.71
CA VAL A 69 5.86 12.40 16.21
C VAL A 69 5.40 11.86 17.55
#